data_AF-A0A3N7H0J4-F1
#
_entry.id   AF-A0A3N7H0J4-F1
#
_cell.length_a   1.000
_cell.length_b   1.000
_cell.length_c   1.000
_cell.angle_alpha   90.00
_cell.angle_beta   90.00
_cell.angle_gamma   90.00
#
_symmetry.space_group_name_H-M   'P 1'
#
loop_
_entity.id
_entity.type
_entity.pdbx_description
1 polymer ?
#
loop_
_entity_poly.entity_id
_entity_poly.type
_entity_poly.pdbx_seq_one_letter_code
_entity_poly.pdbx_strand_id
1 'polypeptide(L)'
;MNLTISCLLIAWLYIGASHCIAQDHPTDMVSEISVQSEAFMQLLELQRQDSATRKALEERLLSLELGDRREKQRLLSEIAALKSRDSIIHARRKQKVDSLRALNTGIPVVPFRDTLFIIYTSLGSYAAEERAAAVEARIKSLANNYVFKVDSLHVEQQESGYVVRWRDQMVVSVNDNEPSLCFMQVLSWR
;
A
#
# COMPACT_ATOMS: atom_id res chain seq x y z
N MET A 1 -27.62 -74.38 10.57
CA MET A 1 -28.22 -73.13 11.10
C MET A 1 -27.21 -71.97 11.14
N ASN A 2 -26.26 -71.91 10.18
CA ASN A 2 -25.11 -70.99 10.24
C ASN A 2 -24.92 -70.14 8.96
N LEU A 3 -25.88 -70.17 8.02
CA LEU A 3 -25.77 -69.47 6.74
C LEU A 3 -26.64 -68.20 6.64
N THR A 4 -27.55 -67.98 7.60
CA THR A 4 -28.41 -66.78 7.63
C THR A 4 -27.79 -65.63 8.42
N ILE A 5 -26.80 -65.90 9.28
CA ILE A 5 -26.12 -64.88 10.10
C ILE A 5 -25.01 -64.18 9.30
N SER A 6 -24.41 -64.86 8.31
CA SER A 6 -23.37 -64.26 7.46
C SER A 6 -23.90 -63.21 6.47
N CYS A 7 -25.16 -63.27 6.07
CA CYS A 7 -25.75 -62.25 5.17
C CYS A 7 -26.12 -60.95 5.88
N LEU A 8 -26.44 -60.99 7.19
CA LEU A 8 -26.82 -59.80 7.95
C LEU A 8 -25.62 -58.92 8.34
N LEU A 9 -24.42 -59.49 8.44
CA LEU A 9 -23.19 -58.73 8.69
C LEU A 9 -22.66 -58.01 7.44
N ILE A 10 -22.95 -58.52 6.24
CA ILE A 10 -22.52 -57.88 4.98
C ILE A 10 -23.47 -56.74 4.59
N ALA A 11 -24.75 -56.81 4.99
CA ALA A 11 -25.72 -55.74 4.77
C ALA A 11 -25.50 -54.52 5.70
N TRP A 12 -24.93 -54.71 6.90
CA TRP A 12 -24.58 -53.60 7.81
C TRP A 12 -23.31 -52.84 7.43
N LEU A 13 -22.47 -53.39 6.56
CA LEU A 13 -21.28 -52.70 6.06
C LEU A 13 -21.57 -51.74 4.89
N TYR A 14 -22.77 -51.80 4.28
CA TYR A 14 -23.13 -50.99 3.12
C TYR A 14 -24.02 -49.76 3.45
N ILE A 15 -24.46 -49.60 4.70
CA ILE A 15 -25.33 -48.48 5.14
C ILE A 15 -24.51 -47.40 5.89
N GLY A 16 -23.18 -47.38 5.72
CA GLY A 16 -22.30 -46.33 6.22
C GLY A 16 -21.86 -45.29 5.18
N ALA A 17 -22.34 -45.38 3.94
CA ALA A 17 -21.86 -44.57 2.82
C ALA A 17 -22.99 -43.76 2.20
N SER A 18 -23.50 -42.77 2.93
CA SER A 18 -24.18 -41.59 2.37
C SER A 18 -24.49 -40.65 3.53
N HIS A 19 -23.61 -39.68 3.76
CA HIS A 19 -23.88 -38.29 4.17
C HIS A 19 -22.53 -37.64 4.50
N CYS A 20 -21.69 -37.46 3.48
CA CYS A 20 -20.74 -36.36 3.47
C CYS A 20 -21.37 -35.24 2.63
N ILE A 21 -21.97 -34.26 3.31
CA ILE A 21 -22.17 -32.95 2.70
C ILE A 21 -20.77 -32.34 2.65
N ALA A 22 -20.08 -32.52 1.52
CA ALA A 22 -18.91 -31.72 1.19
C ALA A 22 -19.43 -30.34 0.80
N GLN A 23 -19.33 -29.37 1.71
CA GLN A 23 -19.36 -27.96 1.31
C GLN A 23 -18.01 -27.64 0.67
N ASP A 24 -17.87 -27.96 -0.62
CA ASP A 24 -16.80 -27.40 -1.44
C ASP A 24 -17.19 -25.98 -1.80
N HIS A 25 -16.69 -25.02 -1.02
CA HIS A 25 -16.64 -23.63 -1.45
C HIS A 25 -15.35 -22.93 -0.98
N PRO A 26 -14.25 -23.10 -1.73
CA PRO A 26 -13.14 -22.14 -1.71
C PRO A 26 -12.94 -21.46 -3.08
N THR A 27 -13.78 -21.73 -4.07
CA THR A 27 -13.56 -21.32 -5.48
C THR A 27 -14.03 -19.91 -5.79
N ASP A 28 -15.04 -19.37 -5.10
CA ASP A 28 -15.51 -18.00 -5.39
C ASP A 28 -14.60 -16.92 -4.79
N MET A 29 -13.95 -17.14 -3.64
CA MET A 29 -13.00 -16.13 -3.13
C MET A 29 -11.80 -15.98 -4.05
N VAL A 30 -11.31 -17.05 -4.68
CA VAL A 30 -10.14 -16.97 -5.57
C VAL A 30 -10.47 -16.25 -6.88
N SER A 31 -11.64 -16.49 -7.46
CA SER A 31 -12.10 -15.79 -8.66
C SER A 31 -12.46 -14.33 -8.37
N GLU A 32 -13.04 -14.03 -7.20
CA GLU A 32 -13.33 -12.67 -6.76
C GLU A 32 -12.05 -11.87 -6.47
N ILE A 33 -11.03 -12.49 -5.86
CA ILE A 33 -9.71 -11.89 -5.64
C ILE A 33 -9.00 -11.59 -6.98
N SER A 34 -9.06 -12.50 -7.97
CA SER A 34 -8.43 -12.26 -9.27
C SER A 34 -9.11 -11.12 -10.02
N VAL A 35 -10.45 -11.05 -9.99
CA VAL A 35 -11.22 -9.95 -10.61
C VAL A 35 -10.97 -8.61 -9.89
N GLN A 36 -10.88 -8.63 -8.56
CA GLN A 36 -10.55 -7.44 -7.78
C GLN A 36 -9.13 -6.93 -8.06
N SER A 37 -8.17 -7.84 -8.28
CA SER A 37 -6.79 -7.50 -8.66
C SER A 37 -6.74 -6.81 -10.04
N GLU A 38 -7.45 -7.35 -11.04
CA GLU A 38 -7.52 -6.74 -12.37
C GLU A 38 -8.13 -5.33 -12.35
N ALA A 39 -9.25 -5.16 -11.62
CA ALA A 39 -9.88 -3.86 -11.45
C ALA A 39 -8.97 -2.85 -10.72
N PHE A 40 -8.19 -3.31 -9.74
CA PHE A 40 -7.21 -2.49 -9.05
C PHE A 40 -6.08 -2.05 -9.98
N MET A 41 -5.55 -2.96 -10.81
CA MET A 41 -4.52 -2.64 -11.78
C MET A 41 -5.00 -1.64 -12.83
N GLN A 42 -6.24 -1.78 -13.33
CA GLN A 42 -6.85 -0.81 -14.24
C GLN A 42 -6.99 0.58 -13.59
N LEU A 43 -7.38 0.62 -12.33
CA LEU A 43 -7.48 1.87 -11.58
C LEU A 43 -6.12 2.55 -11.42
N LEU A 44 -5.06 1.80 -11.12
CA LEU A 44 -3.70 2.35 -11.02
C LEU A 44 -3.21 2.92 -12.36
N GLU A 45 -3.44 2.20 -13.46
CA GLU A 45 -3.04 2.67 -14.79
C GLU A 45 -3.81 3.93 -15.19
N LEU A 46 -5.12 3.98 -14.90
CA LEU A 46 -5.93 5.18 -15.13
C LEU A 46 -5.37 6.39 -14.36
N GLN A 47 -4.96 6.22 -13.10
CA GLN A 47 -4.32 7.29 -12.34
C GLN A 47 -2.98 7.72 -12.90
N ARG A 48 -2.18 6.76 -13.40
CA ARG A 48 -0.91 7.05 -14.06
C ARG A 48 -1.14 7.91 -15.30
N GLN A 49 -2.16 7.59 -16.08
CA GLN A 49 -2.58 8.35 -17.25
C GLN A 49 -3.08 9.75 -16.87
N ASP A 50 -3.97 9.86 -15.88
CA ASP A 50 -4.49 11.16 -15.39
C ASP A 50 -3.36 12.07 -14.88
N SER A 51 -2.35 11.51 -14.21
CA SER A 51 -1.16 12.26 -13.78
C SER A 51 -0.32 12.75 -14.97
N ALA A 52 -0.16 11.91 -16.01
CA ALA A 52 0.56 12.27 -17.23
C ALA A 52 -0.17 13.32 -18.05
N THR A 53 -1.49 13.19 -18.22
CA THR A 53 -2.32 14.19 -18.94
C THR A 53 -2.29 15.53 -18.21
N ARG A 54 -2.37 15.54 -16.88
CA ARG A 54 -2.26 16.77 -16.08
C ARG A 54 -0.92 17.48 -16.34
N LYS A 55 0.20 16.75 -16.33
CA LYS A 55 1.53 17.32 -16.61
C LYS A 55 1.61 17.89 -18.02
N ALA A 56 1.10 17.19 -19.03
CA ALA A 56 1.07 17.67 -20.41
C ALA A 56 0.23 18.95 -20.56
N LEU A 57 -0.90 19.06 -19.86
CA LEU A 57 -1.73 20.28 -19.85
C LEU A 57 -1.01 21.44 -19.15
N GLU A 58 -0.30 21.17 -18.06
CA GLU A 58 0.52 22.17 -17.35
C GLU A 58 1.69 22.67 -18.22
N GLU A 59 2.37 21.78 -18.95
CA GLU A 59 3.41 22.14 -19.92
C GLU A 59 2.84 22.98 -21.07
N ARG A 60 1.69 22.59 -21.61
CA ARG A 60 1.02 23.36 -22.66
C ARG A 60 0.66 24.77 -22.18
N LEU A 61 0.21 24.92 -20.94
CA LEU A 61 -0.07 26.21 -20.31
C LEU A 61 1.19 27.08 -20.22
N LEU A 62 2.36 26.49 -19.94
CA LEU A 62 3.65 27.20 -19.87
C LEU A 62 4.14 27.65 -21.26
N SER A 63 3.87 26.85 -22.29
CA SER A 63 4.25 27.16 -23.68
C SER A 63 3.33 28.19 -24.37
N LEU A 64 2.21 28.55 -23.75
CA LEU A 64 1.18 29.39 -24.37
C LEU A 64 1.63 30.87 -24.44
N GLU A 65 1.54 31.48 -25.62
CA GLU A 65 1.94 32.88 -25.85
C GLU A 65 1.00 33.90 -25.19
N LEU A 66 1.50 35.13 -25.02
CA LEU A 66 0.81 36.28 -24.46
C LEU A 66 -0.25 36.83 -25.44
N GLY A 67 -1.37 36.12 -25.58
CA GLY A 67 -2.50 36.54 -26.42
C GLY A 67 -3.71 35.62 -26.35
N ASP A 68 -3.49 34.33 -26.09
CA ASP A 68 -4.53 33.30 -26.11
C ASP A 68 -5.28 33.17 -24.78
N ARG A 69 -5.94 34.26 -24.37
CA ARG A 69 -6.70 34.31 -23.11
C ARG A 69 -7.81 33.25 -23.04
N ARG A 70 -8.44 32.93 -24.16
CA ARG A 70 -9.50 31.90 -24.23
C ARG A 70 -8.95 30.49 -24.05
N GLU A 71 -7.85 30.15 -24.70
CA GLU A 71 -7.23 28.83 -24.60
C GLU A 71 -6.64 28.62 -23.20
N LYS A 72 -5.98 29.65 -22.64
CA LYS A 72 -5.51 29.66 -21.26
C LYS A 72 -6.64 29.32 -20.28
N GLN A 73 -7.81 29.95 -20.44
CA GLN A 73 -8.95 29.71 -19.56
C GLN A 73 -9.47 28.27 -19.67
N ARG A 74 -9.47 27.68 -20.88
CA ARG A 74 -9.85 26.28 -21.09
C ARG A 74 -8.90 25.32 -20.40
N LEU A 75 -7.60 25.48 -20.63
CA LEU A 75 -6.56 24.65 -19.98
C LEU A 75 -6.64 24.73 -18.45
N LEU A 76 -6.82 25.93 -17.90
CA LEU A 76 -6.99 26.11 -16.46
C LEU A 76 -8.24 25.40 -15.92
N SER A 77 -9.36 25.46 -16.64
CA SER A 77 -10.59 24.76 -16.24
C SER A 77 -10.44 23.24 -16.26
N GLU A 78 -9.71 22.70 -17.25
CA GLU A 78 -9.46 21.27 -17.39
C GLU A 78 -8.51 20.76 -16.30
N ILE A 79 -7.41 21.47 -16.05
CA ILE A 79 -6.49 21.18 -14.94
C ILE A 79 -7.24 21.24 -13.60
N ALA A 80 -8.11 22.23 -13.41
CA ALA A 80 -8.89 22.36 -12.18
C ALA A 80 -9.87 21.18 -12.00
N ALA A 81 -10.52 20.73 -13.07
CA ALA A 81 -11.39 19.56 -13.05
C ALA A 81 -10.61 18.30 -12.62
N LEU A 82 -9.45 18.04 -13.24
CA LEU A 82 -8.58 16.91 -12.87
C LEU A 82 -8.10 17.01 -11.40
N LYS A 83 -7.59 18.17 -10.98
CA LYS A 83 -7.14 18.40 -9.59
C LYS A 83 -8.26 18.20 -8.57
N SER A 84 -9.48 18.64 -8.87
CA SER A 84 -10.61 18.46 -7.97
C SER A 84 -10.97 16.98 -7.80
N ARG A 85 -10.98 16.21 -8.89
CA ARG A 85 -11.21 14.76 -8.86
C ARG A 85 -10.15 14.04 -8.03
N ASP A 86 -8.87 14.36 -8.26
CA ASP A 86 -7.75 13.79 -7.52
C ASP A 86 -7.89 14.08 -6.03
N SER A 87 -8.22 15.32 -5.65
CA SER A 87 -8.33 15.70 -4.24
C SER A 87 -9.38 14.89 -3.48
N ILE A 88 -10.52 14.58 -4.12
CA ILE A 88 -11.58 13.72 -3.54
C ILE A 88 -11.06 12.29 -3.37
N ILE A 89 -10.38 11.75 -4.38
CA ILE A 89 -9.82 10.38 -4.32
C ILE A 89 -8.78 10.29 -3.21
N HIS A 90 -7.88 11.27 -3.12
CA HIS A 90 -6.86 11.35 -2.07
C HIS A 90 -7.51 11.45 -0.68
N ALA A 91 -8.54 12.29 -0.51
CA ALA A 91 -9.26 12.42 0.76
C ALA A 91 -9.91 11.09 1.18
N ARG A 92 -10.57 10.38 0.25
CA ARG A 92 -11.19 9.08 0.52
C ARG A 92 -10.15 8.02 0.89
N ARG A 93 -9.02 7.95 0.17
CA ARG A 93 -7.92 7.05 0.48
C ARG A 93 -7.35 7.32 1.87
N LYS A 94 -7.11 8.60 2.18
CA LYS A 94 -6.62 9.03 3.50
C LYS A 94 -7.58 8.61 4.61
N GLN A 95 -8.88 8.87 4.45
CA GLN A 95 -9.90 8.44 5.42
C GLN A 95 -9.90 6.92 5.62
N LYS A 96 -9.76 6.14 4.54
CA LYS A 96 -9.66 4.68 4.63
C LYS A 96 -8.42 4.27 5.41
N VAL A 97 -7.27 4.85 5.12
CA VAL A 97 -6.02 4.61 5.86
C VAL A 97 -6.18 4.95 7.34
N ASP A 98 -6.78 6.10 7.65
CA ASP A 98 -6.98 6.53 9.04
C ASP A 98 -7.94 5.59 9.80
N SER A 99 -8.97 5.07 9.13
CA SER A 99 -9.85 4.05 9.74
C SER A 99 -9.11 2.73 10.03
N LEU A 100 -8.16 2.35 9.18
CA LEU A 100 -7.33 1.16 9.41
C LEU A 100 -6.34 1.37 10.55
N ARG A 101 -5.81 2.59 10.72
CA ARG A 101 -4.93 2.94 11.85
C ARG A 101 -5.66 2.85 13.19
N ALA A 102 -6.94 3.21 13.24
CA ALA A 102 -7.72 3.10 14.48
C ALA A 102 -7.92 1.63 14.93
N LEU A 103 -7.89 0.70 13.99
CA LEU A 103 -8.10 -0.73 14.26
C LEU A 103 -6.79 -1.51 14.51
N ASN A 104 -5.65 -1.00 14.02
CA ASN A 104 -4.37 -1.69 14.08
C ASN A 104 -3.35 -0.92 14.94
N THR A 105 -2.84 -1.56 15.98
CA THR A 105 -1.95 -0.92 16.97
C THR A 105 -0.56 -0.59 16.44
N GLY A 106 -0.15 -1.11 15.27
CA GLY A 106 1.15 -0.84 14.67
C GLY A 106 2.35 -1.23 15.55
N ILE A 107 3.55 -1.06 15.04
CA ILE A 107 4.80 -1.27 15.78
C ILE A 107 5.58 0.06 15.83
N PRO A 108 5.86 0.60 17.03
CA PRO A 108 6.64 1.83 17.17
C PRO A 108 8.14 1.58 16.91
N VAL A 109 8.81 2.56 16.31
CA VAL A 109 10.27 2.57 16.10
C VAL A 109 10.90 3.49 17.14
N VAL A 110 11.61 2.92 18.13
CA VAL A 110 12.10 3.60 19.34
C VAL A 110 13.63 3.48 19.51
N PRO A 111 14.44 4.18 18.70
CA PRO A 111 15.89 4.01 18.74
C PRO A 111 16.58 4.65 19.95
N PHE A 112 16.11 5.81 20.45
CA PHE A 112 16.77 6.56 21.54
C PHE A 112 15.85 6.85 22.72
N ARG A 113 14.92 5.92 23.03
CA ARG A 113 13.87 6.05 24.06
C ARG A 113 12.72 6.99 23.72
N ASP A 114 12.66 7.48 22.48
CA ASP A 114 11.52 8.21 21.93
C ASP A 114 11.03 7.53 20.64
N THR A 115 9.73 7.61 20.37
CA THR A 115 9.09 6.99 19.20
C THR A 115 9.18 7.93 18.01
N LEU A 116 9.97 7.56 16.99
CA LEU A 116 10.11 8.39 15.80
C LEU A 116 8.90 8.26 14.87
N PHE A 117 8.42 7.04 14.64
CA PHE A 117 7.24 6.74 13.83
C PHE A 117 6.73 5.31 14.08
N ILE A 118 5.57 4.98 13.53
CA ILE A 118 4.90 3.69 13.68
C ILE A 118 4.81 3.00 12.31
N ILE A 119 5.20 1.73 12.27
CA ILE A 119 5.11 0.86 11.11
C ILE A 119 3.86 -0.02 11.25
N TYR A 120 3.02 -0.04 10.20
CA TYR A 120 1.74 -0.77 10.21
C TYR A 120 1.72 -1.99 9.30
N THR A 121 2.69 -2.09 8.38
CA THR A 121 2.68 -3.01 7.25
C THR A 121 3.98 -3.78 7.16
N SER A 122 3.89 -5.06 6.79
CA SER A 122 5.03 -5.89 6.41
C SER A 122 5.62 -5.41 5.08
N LEU A 123 6.91 -5.66 4.87
CA LEU A 123 7.61 -5.35 3.63
C LEU A 123 8.18 -6.65 3.05
N GLY A 124 7.54 -7.17 2.00
CA GLY A 124 7.92 -8.45 1.41
C GLY A 124 7.84 -9.57 2.45
N SER A 125 8.96 -10.27 2.67
CA SER A 125 9.06 -11.34 3.68
C SER A 125 9.25 -10.84 5.12
N TYR A 126 9.50 -9.55 5.32
CA TYR A 126 9.72 -9.00 6.66
C TYR A 126 8.41 -8.61 7.31
N ALA A 127 8.17 -9.13 8.52
CA ALA A 127 7.04 -8.68 9.34
C ALA A 127 7.22 -7.22 9.76
N ALA A 128 6.11 -6.55 10.14
CA ALA A 128 6.16 -5.15 10.60
C ALA A 128 7.11 -4.97 11.80
N GLU A 129 7.20 -5.97 12.69
CA GLU A 129 8.09 -5.98 13.85
C GLU A 129 9.58 -6.10 13.44
N GLU A 130 9.92 -7.06 12.59
CA GLU A 130 11.29 -7.22 12.08
C GLU A 130 11.76 -5.97 11.33
N ARG A 131 10.85 -5.36 10.56
CA ARG A 131 11.12 -4.10 9.88
C ARG A 131 11.38 -2.97 10.87
N ALA A 132 10.58 -2.84 11.93
CA ALA A 132 10.80 -1.84 12.97
C ALA A 132 12.17 -2.04 13.65
N ALA A 133 12.50 -3.27 14.04
CA ALA A 133 13.78 -3.60 14.65
C ALA A 133 14.97 -3.32 13.72
N ALA A 134 14.86 -3.66 12.44
CA ALA A 134 15.90 -3.40 11.45
C ALA A 134 16.12 -1.88 11.24
N VAL A 135 15.04 -1.11 11.19
CA VAL A 135 15.13 0.35 11.03
C VAL A 135 15.68 1.00 12.30
N GLU A 136 15.28 0.57 13.49
CA GLU A 136 15.88 1.02 14.74
C GLU A 136 17.39 0.77 14.78
N ALA A 137 17.83 -0.43 14.41
CA ALA A 137 19.24 -0.79 14.38
C ALA A 137 20.03 0.10 13.40
N ARG A 138 19.46 0.39 12.22
CA ARG A 138 20.06 1.30 11.24
C ARG A 138 20.16 2.73 11.78
N ILE A 139 19.10 3.24 12.43
CA ILE A 139 19.10 4.59 13.00
C ILE A 139 20.10 4.69 14.16
N LYS A 140 20.18 3.68 15.04
CA LYS A 140 21.18 3.61 16.11
C LYS A 140 22.61 3.61 15.54
N SER A 141 22.86 2.80 14.50
CA SER A 141 24.16 2.75 13.81
C SER A 141 24.53 4.10 13.18
N LEU A 142 23.56 4.75 12.55
CA LEU A 142 23.72 6.05 11.93
C LEU A 142 24.06 7.14 12.95
N ALA A 143 23.36 7.19 14.08
CA ALA A 143 23.61 8.18 15.13
C ALA A 143 24.94 7.96 15.86
N ASN A 144 25.39 6.72 15.98
CA ASN A 144 26.71 6.41 16.56
C ASN A 144 27.87 6.71 15.60
N ASN A 145 27.58 7.05 14.33
CA ASN A 145 28.60 7.38 13.36
C ASN A 145 29.01 8.85 13.49
N TYR A 146 30.28 9.09 13.83
CA TYR A 146 30.85 10.43 13.99
C TYR A 146 30.76 11.29 12.71
N VAL A 147 30.64 10.66 11.54
CA VAL A 147 30.56 11.34 10.25
C VAL A 147 29.11 11.72 9.90
N PHE A 148 28.12 11.28 10.68
CA PHE A 148 26.73 11.58 10.42
C PHE A 148 26.42 13.06 10.64
N LYS A 149 25.85 13.68 9.61
CA LYS A 149 25.25 15.02 9.65
C LYS A 149 23.82 14.92 9.16
N VAL A 150 22.90 15.63 9.81
CA VAL A 150 21.46 15.59 9.50
C VAL A 150 21.20 15.95 8.04
N ASP A 151 21.90 16.95 7.51
CA ASP A 151 21.79 17.42 6.11
C ASP A 151 22.28 16.40 5.06
N SER A 152 22.85 15.27 5.48
CA SER A 152 23.31 14.21 4.56
C SER A 152 22.22 13.19 4.21
N LEU A 153 21.03 13.30 4.82
CA LEU A 153 19.88 12.45 4.49
C LEU A 153 19.19 12.97 3.24
N HIS A 154 18.96 12.09 2.28
CA HIS A 154 18.28 12.40 1.03
C HIS A 154 17.05 11.52 0.88
N VAL A 155 15.95 12.12 0.44
CA VAL A 155 14.71 11.41 0.12
C VAL A 155 14.65 11.25 -1.38
N GLU A 156 14.62 10.00 -1.84
CA GLU A 156 14.48 9.65 -3.24
C GLU A 156 13.07 9.13 -3.50
N GLN A 157 12.39 9.72 -4.47
CA GLN A 157 11.11 9.23 -4.96
C GLN A 157 11.36 8.06 -5.91
N GLN A 158 10.75 6.92 -5.61
CA GLN A 158 10.67 5.75 -6.48
C GLN A 158 9.25 5.57 -7.00
N GLU A 159 9.06 4.65 -7.95
CA GLU A 159 7.78 4.41 -8.60
C GLU A 159 6.67 3.97 -7.63
N SER A 160 7.03 3.24 -6.57
CA SER A 160 6.09 2.67 -5.59
C SER A 160 6.14 3.33 -4.20
N GLY A 161 6.92 4.39 -4.02
CA GLY A 161 7.07 5.07 -2.74
C GLY A 161 8.31 5.95 -2.61
N TYR A 162 8.75 6.15 -1.38
CA TYR A 162 9.89 6.98 -1.05
C TYR A 162 10.93 6.19 -0.27
N VAL A 163 12.20 6.49 -0.53
CA VAL A 163 13.32 5.90 0.17
C VAL A 163 14.17 7.00 0.79
N VAL A 164 14.40 6.89 2.09
CA VAL A 164 15.34 7.75 2.81
C VAL A 164 16.71 7.07 2.80
N ARG A 165 17.68 7.74 2.19
CA ARG A 165 19.03 7.25 2.01
C ARG A 165 20.03 8.15 2.74
N TRP A 166 21.06 7.53 3.31
CA TRP A 166 22.25 8.23 3.78
C TRP A 166 23.46 7.67 3.02
N ARG A 167 24.06 8.50 2.16
CA ARG A 167 25.08 8.06 1.18
C ARG A 167 24.55 6.87 0.37
N ASP A 168 25.23 5.73 0.38
CA ASP A 168 24.81 4.52 -0.33
C ASP A 168 23.91 3.60 0.53
N GLN A 169 23.65 3.95 1.79
CA GLN A 169 22.88 3.12 2.70
C GLN A 169 21.41 3.54 2.77
N MET A 170 20.51 2.60 2.49
CA MET A 170 19.08 2.78 2.71
C MET A 170 18.76 2.74 4.21
N VAL A 171 18.18 3.82 4.72
CA VAL A 171 17.75 3.92 6.12
C VAL A 171 16.35 3.31 6.25
N VAL A 172 15.38 3.84 5.51
CA VAL A 172 13.99 3.38 5.51
C VAL A 172 13.38 3.53 4.12
N SER A 173 12.53 2.58 3.73
CA SER A 173 11.66 2.67 2.55
C SER A 173 10.21 2.72 3.01
N VAL A 174 9.39 3.54 2.37
CA VAL A 174 7.98 3.71 2.69
C VAL A 174 7.18 3.70 1.39
N ASN A 175 6.16 2.86 1.28
CA ASN A 175 5.33 2.82 0.06
C ASN A 175 4.19 3.82 0.12
N ASP A 176 3.73 4.30 -1.04
CA ASP A 176 2.62 5.27 -1.16
C ASP A 176 1.30 4.81 -0.55
N ASN A 177 1.12 3.49 -0.49
CA ASN A 177 -0.06 2.85 0.08
C ASN A 177 0.05 2.60 1.58
N GLU A 178 1.20 2.89 2.19
CA GLU A 178 1.33 2.70 3.62
C GLU A 178 0.54 3.79 4.36
N PRO A 179 -0.01 3.46 5.55
CA PRO A 179 -0.17 4.41 6.65
C PRO A 179 1.25 4.99 6.96
N SER A 180 1.66 5.54 8.09
CA SER A 180 3.04 6.11 8.23
C SER A 180 3.43 7.30 7.29
N LEU A 181 3.09 7.35 5.99
CA LEU A 181 3.41 8.44 5.04
C LEU A 181 2.74 9.79 5.36
N CYS A 182 1.70 9.79 6.20
CA CYS A 182 1.14 11.04 6.69
C CYS A 182 2.18 11.86 7.49
N PHE A 183 3.29 11.24 7.92
CA PHE A 183 4.41 11.92 8.56
C PHE A 183 5.43 12.51 7.57
N MET A 184 5.63 11.95 6.37
CA MET A 184 6.59 12.52 5.41
C MET A 184 6.12 13.82 4.76
N GLN A 185 4.82 14.07 4.72
CA GLN A 185 4.29 15.39 4.37
C GLN A 185 4.61 16.45 5.44
N VAL A 186 4.97 16.03 6.66
CA VAL A 186 5.43 16.89 7.76
C VAL A 186 6.96 17.00 7.82
N LEU A 187 7.72 16.10 7.18
CA LEU A 187 9.18 16.28 7.00
C LEU A 187 9.54 17.25 5.87
N SER A 188 8.55 17.78 5.16
CA SER A 188 8.67 19.00 4.34
C SER A 188 8.65 20.29 5.18
N TRP A 189 9.05 20.22 6.46
CA TRP A 189 9.18 21.40 7.33
C TRP A 189 10.64 21.71 7.62
N ARG A 190 11.12 22.68 6.83
CA ARG A 190 12.19 23.64 7.12
C ARG A 190 13.63 23.24 6.83
#